data_AF-A0AAN3V4D5-F1
#
_entry.id   AF-A0AAN3V4D5-F1
#
_cell.length_a   1.000
_cell.length_b   1.000
_cell.length_c   1.000
_cell.angle_alpha   90.00
_cell.angle_beta   90.00
_cell.angle_gamma   90.00
#
_symmetry.space_group_name_H-M   'P 1'
#
loop_
_entity.id
_entity.type
_entity.pdbx_description
1 polymer ?
#
loop_
_entity_poly.entity_id
_entity_poly.type
_entity_poly.pdbx_seq_one_letter_code
_entity_poly.pdbx_strand_id
1 'polypeptide(L)'
;MDDLRLQMQATTVVINGETVISTGIPGFGIRVQKSSDHTILDLTSGSWLPFNFSSGVPVLEAVPVKQSGTTLAAAEFNASATIVVDYQ
;
A
#
# COMPACT_ATOMS: atom_id res chain seq x y z
N MET A 1 -17.84 10.11 -19.07
CA MET A 1 -17.26 10.00 -17.72
C MET A 1 -15.87 9.46 -17.90
N ASP A 2 -14.92 9.97 -17.13
CA ASP A 2 -13.53 9.58 -17.24
C ASP A 2 -13.28 8.45 -16.26
N ASP A 3 -13.33 7.22 -16.76
CA ASP A 3 -12.98 6.04 -15.99
C ASP A 3 -11.47 5.93 -15.91
N LEU A 4 -10.97 5.85 -14.69
CA LEU A 4 -9.54 5.81 -14.37
C LEU A 4 -9.23 4.54 -13.60
N ARG A 5 -7.96 4.18 -13.59
CA ARG A 5 -7.43 3.15 -12.69
C ARG A 5 -6.13 3.60 -12.08
N LEU A 6 -5.91 3.15 -10.86
CA LEU A 6 -4.69 3.38 -10.08
C LEU A 6 -4.02 2.03 -9.80
N GLN A 7 -2.70 1.96 -9.92
CA GLN A 7 -1.91 0.92 -9.27
C GLN A 7 -0.79 1.54 -8.46
N MET A 8 -0.34 0.84 -7.43
CA MET A 8 0.80 1.25 -6.62
C MET A 8 1.95 0.27 -6.82
N GLN A 9 3.13 0.81 -7.11
CA GLN A 9 4.37 0.05 -7.28
C GLN A 9 5.34 0.40 -6.16
N ALA A 10 5.85 -0.61 -5.47
CA ALA A 10 6.85 -0.46 -4.41
C ALA A 10 7.65 -1.74 -4.25
N THR A 11 8.80 -1.67 -3.58
CA THR A 11 9.45 -2.87 -3.04
C THR A 11 8.61 -3.39 -1.87
N THR A 12 8.20 -4.65 -1.92
CA THR A 12 7.32 -5.25 -0.91
C THR A 12 8.02 -6.29 -0.06
N VAL A 13 7.42 -6.58 1.10
CA VAL A 13 7.79 -7.66 2.01
C VAL A 13 6.51 -8.27 2.56
N VAL A 14 6.53 -9.56 2.90
CA VAL A 14 5.41 -10.22 3.59
C VAL A 14 5.64 -10.15 5.10
N ILE A 15 4.70 -9.53 5.83
CA ILE A 15 4.70 -9.45 7.30
C ILE A 15 3.35 -9.93 7.81
N ASN A 16 3.36 -10.91 8.71
CA ASN A 16 2.13 -11.51 9.28
C ASN A 16 1.14 -12.04 8.22
N GLY A 17 1.62 -12.42 7.03
CA GLY A 17 0.79 -12.87 5.91
C GLY A 17 0.26 -11.73 5.02
N GLU A 18 0.58 -10.47 5.31
CA GLU A 18 0.20 -9.30 4.51
C GLU A 18 1.37 -8.87 3.62
N THR A 19 1.10 -8.58 2.34
CA THR A 19 2.07 -7.91 1.45
C THR A 19 2.06 -6.42 1.74
N VAL A 20 3.15 -5.89 2.27
CA VAL A 20 3.30 -4.48 2.68
C VAL A 20 4.53 -3.84 2.03
N ILE A 21 4.59 -2.51 1.98
CA ILE A 21 5.77 -1.79 1.50
C ILE A 21 6.93 -2.04 2.46
N SER A 22 8.08 -2.41 1.91
CA SER A 22 9.31 -2.63 2.69
C SER A 22 9.88 -1.31 3.18
N THR A 23 10.27 -1.26 4.45
CA THR A 23 11.05 -0.15 5.03
C THR A 23 12.55 -0.42 5.05
N GLY A 24 12.98 -1.60 4.60
CA GLY A 24 14.36 -2.10 4.78
C GLY A 24 14.68 -2.60 6.20
N ILE A 25 13.81 -2.36 7.19
CA ILE A 25 13.96 -2.89 8.55
C ILE A 25 13.31 -4.29 8.63
N PRO A 26 14.04 -5.35 9.01
CA PRO A 26 13.48 -6.69 9.15
C PRO A 26 12.27 -6.71 10.10
N GLY A 27 11.14 -7.24 9.62
CA GLY A 27 9.92 -7.34 10.39
C GLY A 27 9.17 -6.01 10.58
N PHE A 28 9.48 -4.96 9.81
CA PHE A 28 8.75 -3.70 9.79
C PHE A 28 8.42 -3.24 8.36
N GLY A 29 7.15 -2.95 8.12
CA GLY A 29 6.63 -2.55 6.81
C GLY A 29 5.54 -1.50 6.93
N ILE A 30 5.04 -1.02 5.79
CA ILE A 30 3.93 -0.06 5.72
C ILE A 30 2.82 -0.70 4.89
N ARG A 31 1.69 -1.02 5.53
CA ARG A 31 0.47 -1.44 4.84
C ARG A 31 -0.17 -0.22 4.20
N VAL A 32 -0.61 -0.39 2.96
CA VAL A 32 -1.52 0.55 2.31
C VAL A 32 -2.91 -0.05 2.28
N GLN A 33 -3.90 0.67 2.77
CA GLN A 33 -5.29 0.21 2.85
C GLN A 33 -6.24 1.31 2.39
N LYS A 34 -7.42 0.94 1.90
CA LYS A 34 -8.49 1.91 1.61
C LYS A 34 -9.05 2.45 2.92
N SER A 35 -9.19 3.77 3.04
CA SER A 35 -9.74 4.39 4.27
C SER A 35 -11.21 4.04 4.51
N SER A 36 -11.96 3.71 3.45
CA SER A 36 -13.40 3.41 3.56
C SER A 36 -13.73 2.11 4.29
N ASP A 37 -12.90 1.08 4.11
CA ASP A 37 -13.20 -0.29 4.57
C ASP A 37 -11.98 -1.03 5.14
N HIS A 38 -10.82 -0.36 5.20
CA HIS A 38 -9.53 -0.91 5.62
C HIS A 38 -9.07 -2.15 4.84
N THR A 39 -9.65 -2.44 3.67
CA THR A 39 -9.14 -3.52 2.83
C THR A 39 -7.79 -3.13 2.24
N ILE A 40 -6.87 -4.09 2.25
CA ILE A 40 -5.48 -3.88 1.82
C ILE A 40 -5.45 -3.61 0.32
N LEU A 41 -4.72 -2.58 -0.09
CA LEU A 41 -4.45 -2.33 -1.50
C LEU A 41 -3.50 -3.42 -2.02
N ASP A 42 -3.90 -4.12 -3.07
CA ASP A 42 -3.04 -5.12 -3.69
C ASP A 42 -1.87 -4.42 -4.42
N LEU A 43 -0.65 -4.69 -3.94
CA LEU A 43 0.60 -4.13 -4.45
C LEU A 43 1.25 -5.02 -5.52
N THR A 44 0.59 -6.10 -5.93
CA THR A 44 1.07 -6.95 -7.03
C THR A 44 1.12 -6.11 -8.32
N SER A 45 2.22 -6.22 -9.06
CA SER A 45 2.36 -5.49 -10.32
C SER A 45 1.24 -5.85 -11.29
N GLY A 46 0.50 -4.85 -11.77
CA GLY A 46 -0.66 -5.03 -12.64
C GLY A 46 -2.00 -5.14 -11.91
N SER A 47 -2.02 -5.09 -10.57
CA SER A 47 -3.26 -4.98 -9.80
C SER A 47 -3.78 -3.55 -9.81
N TRP A 48 -4.86 -3.33 -10.56
CA TRP A 48 -5.47 -2.02 -10.79
C TRP A 48 -6.74 -1.82 -9.94
N LEU A 49 -6.82 -0.69 -9.25
CA LEU A 49 -8.02 -0.20 -8.56
C LEU A 49 -8.77 0.80 -9.47
N PRO A 50 -9.95 0.45 -10.00
CA PRO A 50 -10.75 1.38 -10.80
C PRO A 50 -11.37 2.49 -9.94
N PHE A 51 -11.51 3.69 -10.51
CA PHE A 51 -12.24 4.81 -9.90
C PHE A 51 -12.70 5.82 -10.97
N ASN A 52 -13.61 6.72 -10.61
CA ASN A 52 -13.94 7.90 -11.40
C ASN A 52 -14.29 9.07 -10.49
N PHE A 53 -14.16 10.30 -10.99
CA PHE A 53 -14.40 11.50 -10.18
C PHE A 53 -15.85 11.72 -9.74
N SER A 54 -16.81 11.03 -10.36
CA SER A 54 -18.24 11.18 -10.03
C SER A 54 -18.67 10.29 -8.86
N SER A 55 -18.08 9.09 -8.73
CA SER A 55 -18.30 8.19 -7.60
C SER A 55 -17.31 8.41 -6.45
N GLY A 56 -16.21 9.14 -6.71
CA GLY A 56 -15.19 9.49 -5.72
C GLY A 56 -13.80 8.96 -6.06
N VAL A 57 -12.79 9.65 -5.55
CA VAL A 57 -11.38 9.27 -5.70
C VAL A 57 -10.96 8.36 -4.53
N PRO A 58 -10.12 7.33 -4.75
CA PRO A 58 -9.63 6.47 -3.68
C PRO A 58 -8.89 7.28 -2.60
N VAL A 59 -9.29 7.10 -1.35
CA VAL A 59 -8.57 7.62 -0.18
C VAL A 59 -7.81 6.46 0.46
N LEU A 60 -6.48 6.61 0.58
CA LEU A 60 -5.58 5.57 1.06
C LEU A 60 -4.95 5.97 2.40
N GLU A 61 -4.73 4.98 3.24
CA GLU A 61 -4.03 5.11 4.52
C GLU A 61 -2.71 4.32 4.47
N ALA A 62 -1.67 4.90 5.06
CA ALA A 62 -0.39 4.23 5.29
C ALA A 62 -0.29 3.84 6.77
N VAL A 63 -0.27 2.54 7.05
CA VAL A 63 -0.30 1.99 8.42
C VAL A 63 1.00 1.23 8.68
N PRO A 64 1.82 1.66 9.66
CA PRO A 64 3.00 0.89 10.06
C PRO A 64 2.60 -0.51 10.57
N VAL A 65 3.30 -1.55 10.11
CA VAL A 65 3.06 -2.95 10.49
C VAL A 65 4.34 -3.54 11.05
N LYS A 66 4.23 -4.10 12.27
CA LYS A 66 5.30 -4.86 12.93
C LYS A 66 4.99 -6.35 12.89
N GLN A 67 6.02 -7.15 12.63
CA GLN A 67 5.94 -8.60 12.71
C GLN A 67 5.58 -9.07 14.13
N SER A 68 4.70 -10.06 14.20
CA SER A 68 4.30 -10.69 15.45
C SER A 68 5.48 -11.42 16.10
N GLY A 69 5.62 -11.28 17.41
CA GLY A 69 6.71 -11.92 18.17
C GLY A 69 8.09 -11.29 18.01
N THR A 70 8.26 -10.21 17.24
CA THR A 70 9.55 -9.52 17.08
C THR A 70 9.62 -8.24 17.92
N THR A 71 10.84 -7.88 18.35
CA THR A 71 11.15 -6.56 18.90
C THR A 71 11.89 -5.77 17.83
N LEU A 72 11.39 -4.58 17.50
CA LEU A 72 12.09 -3.66 16.60
C LEU A 72 13.10 -2.83 17.39
N ALA A 73 14.30 -2.66 16.85
CA ALA A 73 15.22 -1.64 17.32
C ALA A 73 14.70 -0.26 16.91
N ALA A 74 14.88 0.75 17.76
CA ALA A 74 14.60 2.13 17.38
C ALA A 74 15.57 2.55 16.26
N ALA A 75 15.01 3.01 15.14
CA ALA A 75 15.77 3.48 13.99
C ALA A 75 14.90 4.46 13.18
N GLU A 76 15.56 5.36 12.46
CA GLU A 76 14.92 6.10 11.38
C GLU A 76 14.61 5.13 10.23
N PHE A 77 13.50 5.38 9.54
CA PHE A 77 13.11 4.60 8.37
C PHE A 77 12.52 5.50 7.30
N ASN A 78 12.63 5.06 6.05
CA ASN A 78 11.97 5.65 4.91
C ASN A 78 11.47 4.54 3.98
N ALA A 79 10.46 4.85 3.18
CA ALA A 79 9.95 3.99 2.13
C ALA A 79 9.37 4.87 1.03
N SER A 80 9.41 4.36 -0.20
CA SER A 80 8.86 5.04 -1.38
C SER A 80 7.95 4.11 -2.16
N ALA A 81 6.88 4.67 -2.72
CA ALA A 81 6.01 3.99 -3.66
C ALA A 81 5.66 4.95 -4.81
N THR A 82 5.41 4.38 -5.98
CA THR A 82 4.96 5.09 -7.18
C THR A 82 3.49 4.77 -7.41
N ILE A 83 2.65 5.80 -7.50
CA ILE A 83 1.28 5.66 -7.98
C ILE A 83 1.28 5.89 -9.49
N VAL A 84 0.74 4.92 -10.22
CA VAL A 84 0.49 5.02 -11.66
C VAL A 84 -1.02 5.18 -11.85
N VAL A 85 -1.42 6.14 -12.67
CA VAL A 85 -2.83 6.38 -13.03
C VAL A 85 -2.97 6.34 -14.53
N ASP A 86 -3.90 5.53 -15.01
CA ASP A 86 -4.25 5.40 -16.43
C ASP A 86 -5.73 5.76 -16.65
N TYR A 87 -6.02 6.35 -17.81
CA TYR A 87 -7.36 6.36 -18.39
C TYR A 87 -7.74 4.95 -18.89
N GLN A 88 -9.02 4.61 -18.74
CA GLN A 88 -9.62 3.37 -19.25
C GLN A 88 -10.29 3.56 -20.61
#